data_AF-A0A848V094-F1
#
_entry.id   AF-A0A848V094-F1
#
_cell.length_a   1.000
_cell.length_b   1.000
_cell.length_c   1.000
_cell.angle_alpha   90.00
_cell.angle_beta   90.00
_cell.angle_gamma   90.00
#
_symmetry.space_group_name_H-M   'P 1'
#
loop_
_entity.id
_entity.type
_entity.pdbx_description
1 polymer ?
#
loop_
_entity_poly.entity_id
_entity_poly.type
_entity_poly.pdbx_seq_one_letter_code
_entity_poly.pdbx_strand_id
1 'polypeptide(L)'
;RLFSKANYKVAGKTGTAWIFVNGKYDNTRFRSSFAGYFPADKPKYSCIVVIHDPQDGSYYGSAVAAPVFKELSDFIYSTELYVPAPAANDDMLASTKIPVSKNGSREALVQAFKALGIPTDGQTQASWVSTSTQDDHVKISDKNLQNGLVPDERGMGLQDALFILENSGLKVEINGYGTVKSQSLTPGGRYDRGNVIKIQLS
;
A
#
# COMPACT_ATOMS: atom_id res chain seq x y z
N ARG A 1 13.83 30.65 18.23
CA ARG A 1 13.32 29.31 18.62
C ARG A 1 12.80 28.63 17.35
N LEU A 2 13.17 27.39 17.05
CA LEU A 2 12.86 26.71 15.78
C LEU A 2 11.36 26.72 15.40
N PHE A 3 10.48 26.58 16.40
CA PHE A 3 9.02 26.54 16.21
C PHE A 3 8.31 27.87 16.47
N SER A 4 9.01 29.01 16.61
CA SER A 4 8.35 30.27 17.01
C SER A 4 7.44 30.88 15.94
N LYS A 5 7.53 30.42 14.69
CA LYS A 5 6.69 30.88 13.58
C LYS A 5 5.62 29.84 13.17
N ALA A 6 5.52 28.71 13.88
CA ALA A 6 4.53 27.69 13.56
C ALA A 6 3.14 28.13 14.08
N ASN A 7 2.08 27.80 13.33
CA ASN A 7 0.68 28.10 13.69
C ASN A 7 0.10 27.12 14.74
N TYR A 8 0.94 26.26 15.31
CA TYR A 8 0.59 25.24 16.30
C TYR A 8 1.71 25.10 17.32
N LYS A 9 1.37 24.59 18.51
CA LYS A 9 2.34 24.35 19.57
C LYS A 9 3.01 22.99 19.37
N VAL A 10 4.30 22.90 19.67
CA VAL A 10 5.07 21.65 19.62
C VAL A 10 5.69 21.40 20.99
N ALA A 11 5.55 20.17 21.47
CA ALA A 11 6.30 19.67 22.61
C ALA A 11 7.18 18.52 22.15
N GLY A 12 8.46 18.55 22.55
CA GLY A 12 9.39 17.52 22.14
C GLY A 12 10.71 17.62 22.87
N LYS A 13 11.50 16.55 22.76
CA LYS A 13 12.81 16.40 23.39
C LYS A 13 13.84 15.97 22.35
N THR A 14 15.01 16.59 22.44
CA THR A 14 16.19 16.20 21.67
C THR A 14 16.93 15.07 22.40
N GLY A 15 17.44 14.11 21.63
CA GLY A 15 18.32 13.05 22.09
C GLY A 15 19.57 12.97 21.23
N THR A 16 20.72 12.75 21.88
CA THR A 16 22.01 12.50 21.23
C THR A 16 22.62 11.26 21.86
N ALA A 17 22.96 10.25 21.08
CA ALA A 17 23.55 9.01 21.58
C ALA A 17 24.81 8.65 20.79
N TRP A 18 25.94 8.43 21.47
CA TRP A 18 27.17 7.94 20.84
C TRP A 18 27.00 6.52 20.30
N ILE A 19 27.59 6.23 19.15
CA ILE A 19 27.51 4.90 18.51
C ILE A 19 28.49 3.96 19.21
N PHE A 20 28.02 2.76 19.56
CA PHE A 20 28.86 1.71 20.15
C PHE A 20 29.46 0.82 19.07
N VAL A 21 30.79 0.73 19.01
CA VAL A 21 31.54 -0.05 18.02
C VAL A 21 32.69 -0.77 18.71
N ASN A 22 32.81 -2.09 18.51
CA ASN A 22 33.94 -2.90 19.01
C ASN A 22 34.22 -2.76 20.51
N GLY A 23 33.18 -2.82 21.34
CA GLY A 23 33.33 -2.79 22.79
C GLY A 23 33.50 -1.39 23.41
N LYS A 24 33.50 -0.32 22.60
CA LYS A 24 33.64 1.06 23.07
C LYS A 24 32.68 2.01 22.35
N TYR A 25 32.33 3.12 23.01
CA TYR A 25 31.63 4.22 22.33
C TYR A 25 32.61 4.98 21.45
N ASP A 26 32.16 5.28 20.23
CA ASP A 26 32.87 6.13 19.30
C ASP A 26 32.52 7.59 19.59
N ASN A 27 33.52 8.38 19.99
CA ASN A 27 33.35 9.79 20.36
C ASN A 27 33.25 10.72 19.15
N THR A 28 33.33 10.18 17.94
CA THR A 28 33.18 10.94 16.68
C THR A 28 31.84 10.65 16.00
N ARG A 29 31.20 9.53 16.33
CA ARG A 29 29.98 9.07 15.67
C ARG A 29 28.80 9.05 16.62
N PHE A 30 27.71 9.71 16.26
CA PHE A 30 26.51 9.80 17.10
C PHE A 30 25.22 9.60 16.30
N ARG A 31 24.13 9.37 17.04
CA ARG A 31 22.76 9.38 16.55
C ARG A 31 22.08 10.62 17.10
N SER A 32 21.53 11.45 16.21
CA SER A 32 20.70 12.61 16.54
C SER A 32 19.25 12.19 16.49
N SER A 33 18.46 12.63 17.47
CA SER A 33 17.03 12.34 17.50
C SER A 33 16.21 13.50 18.04
N PHE A 34 14.98 13.61 17.55
CA PHE A 34 13.96 14.48 18.08
C PHE A 34 12.65 13.70 18.17
N ALA A 35 12.11 13.55 19.37
CA ALA A 35 10.81 12.94 19.60
C ALA A 35 9.85 14.00 20.14
N GLY A 36 8.64 14.06 19.60
CA GLY A 36 7.66 15.04 20.02
C GLY A 36 6.26 14.79 19.50
N TYR A 37 5.34 15.64 19.92
CA TYR A 37 3.94 15.62 19.51
C TYR A 37 3.42 17.03 19.24
N PHE A 38 2.38 17.09 18.41
CA PHE A 38 1.75 18.34 17.99
C PHE A 38 0.28 18.11 17.56
N PRO A 39 -0.60 19.13 17.73
CA PRO A 39 -0.41 20.34 18.56
C PRO A 39 -0.22 19.99 20.04
N ALA A 40 0.63 20.71 20.76
CA ALA A 40 1.02 20.33 22.13
C ALA A 40 -0.08 20.46 23.18
N ASP A 41 -1.05 21.33 22.94
CA ASP A 41 -2.23 21.58 23.77
C ASP A 41 -3.30 20.51 23.61
N LYS A 42 -3.50 19.99 22.39
CA LYS A 42 -4.37 18.85 22.09
C LYS A 42 -3.67 17.90 21.12
N PRO A 43 -2.79 17.01 21.62
CA PRO A 43 -1.97 16.15 20.78
C PRO A 43 -2.82 15.28 19.86
N LYS A 44 -2.56 15.38 18.57
CA LYS A 44 -3.14 14.52 17.53
C LYS A 44 -2.08 13.63 16.89
N TYR A 45 -0.88 14.16 16.74
CA TYR A 45 0.23 13.51 16.06
C TYR A 45 1.42 13.38 16.99
N SER A 46 2.11 12.25 16.90
CA SER A 46 3.42 12.02 17.50
C SER A 46 4.41 11.60 16.42
N CYS A 47 5.62 12.12 16.46
CA CYS A 47 6.68 11.79 15.52
C CYS A 47 8.00 11.65 16.25
N ILE A 48 8.83 10.73 15.77
CA ILE A 48 10.24 10.65 16.14
C ILE A 48 11.07 10.68 14.86
N VAL A 49 12.06 11.57 14.84
CA VAL A 49 13.08 11.63 13.79
C VAL A 49 14.37 11.13 14.39
N VAL A 50 15.02 10.16 13.72
CA VAL A 50 16.33 9.63 14.10
C VAL A 50 17.25 9.72 12.89
N ILE A 51 18.39 10.37 13.06
CA ILE A 51 19.42 10.52 12.04
C ILE A 51 20.66 9.77 12.52
N HIS A 52 21.06 8.79 11.72
CA HIS A 52 22.19 7.92 12.00
C HIS A 52 23.48 8.52 11.42
N ASP A 53 24.49 8.68 12.25
CA ASP A 53 25.87 9.01 11.86
C ASP A 53 26.00 10.22 10.90
N PRO A 54 25.46 11.40 11.27
CA PRO A 54 25.53 12.60 10.43
C PRO A 54 26.99 13.04 10.24
N GLN A 55 27.42 13.22 9.00
CA GLN A 55 28.82 13.45 8.62
C GLN A 55 29.27 14.92 8.70
N ASP A 56 28.32 15.86 8.75
CA ASP A 56 28.61 17.28 8.55
C ASP A 56 28.64 18.05 9.88
N GLY A 57 29.81 18.04 10.53
CA GLY A 57 30.41 19.05 11.44
C GLY A 57 29.64 19.68 12.63
N SER A 58 28.31 19.60 12.71
CA SER A 58 27.51 20.24 13.75
C SER A 58 27.26 19.27 14.91
N TYR A 59 28.10 19.39 15.94
CA TYR A 59 28.14 18.59 17.18
C TYR A 59 26.91 18.70 18.11
N TYR A 60 25.71 18.97 17.59
CA TYR A 60 24.50 19.04 18.39
C TYR A 60 23.39 18.19 17.76
N GLY A 61 23.00 17.10 18.43
CA GLY A 61 21.87 16.26 18.05
C GLY A 61 20.52 17.00 18.01
N SER A 62 20.45 18.27 18.42
CA SER A 62 19.32 19.17 18.21
C SER A 62 19.33 19.92 16.88
N ALA A 63 20.47 20.01 16.18
CA ALA A 63 20.62 20.80 14.96
C ALA A 63 20.11 20.08 13.71
N VAL A 64 20.13 18.74 13.69
CA VAL A 64 19.83 17.95 12.47
C VAL A 64 18.41 17.36 12.50
N ALA A 65 18.03 16.66 13.58
CA ALA A 65 16.71 16.01 13.66
C ALA A 65 15.55 16.99 13.88
N ALA A 66 15.78 18.11 14.57
CA ALA A 66 14.71 19.05 14.91
C ALA A 66 14.16 19.82 13.69
N PRO A 67 14.98 20.30 12.73
CA PRO A 67 14.49 20.90 11.48
C PRO A 67 13.64 19.93 10.66
N VAL A 68 14.05 18.67 10.53
CA VAL A 68 13.29 17.64 9.82
C VAL A 68 11.94 17.39 10.50
N PHE A 69 11.91 17.31 11.84
CA PHE A 69 10.65 17.22 12.57
C PHE A 69 9.74 18.41 12.27
N LYS A 70 10.29 19.63 12.23
CA LYS A 70 9.53 20.85 11.93
C LYS A 70 8.90 20.80 10.54
N GLU A 71 9.65 20.40 9.52
CA GLU A 71 9.13 20.31 8.15
C GLU A 71 7.99 19.29 8.05
N LEU A 72 8.16 18.11 8.68
CA LEU A 72 7.12 17.09 8.73
C LEU A 72 5.89 17.59 9.48
N SER A 73 6.07 18.26 10.62
CA SER A 73 4.95 18.76 11.40
C SER A 73 4.22 19.91 10.70
N ASP A 74 4.94 20.78 9.98
CA ASP A 74 4.33 21.84 9.16
C ASP A 74 3.53 21.24 8.00
N PHE A 75 4.09 20.24 7.30
CA PHE A 75 3.42 19.55 6.21
C PHE A 75 2.13 18.88 6.69
N ILE A 76 2.19 18.02 7.73
CA ILE A 76 1.03 17.31 8.26
C ILE A 76 -0.03 18.28 8.80
N TYR A 77 0.38 19.36 9.46
CA TYR A 77 -0.58 20.33 10.01
C TYR A 77 -1.23 21.18 8.90
N SER A 78 -0.50 21.48 7.82
CA SER A 78 -1.05 22.21 6.67
C SER A 78 -2.02 21.38 5.82
N THR A 79 -1.81 20.06 5.72
CA THR A 79 -2.76 19.20 5.01
C THR A 79 -4.08 19.09 5.78
N GLU A 80 -4.08 19.09 7.12
CA GLU A 80 -5.32 19.19 7.91
C GLU A 80 -6.06 20.51 7.67
N LEU A 81 -5.34 21.63 7.58
CA LEU A 81 -5.94 22.94 7.27
C LEU A 81 -6.52 23.02 5.86
N TYR A 82 -6.04 22.17 4.94
CA TYR A 82 -6.48 22.08 3.55
C TYR A 82 -7.33 20.83 3.27
N VAL A 83 -7.94 20.21 4.28
CA VAL A 83 -9.11 19.37 4.01
C VAL A 83 -10.28 20.33 3.95
N PRO A 84 -10.77 20.75 2.76
CA PRO A 84 -12.14 21.26 2.72
C PRO A 84 -12.96 20.16 3.38
N ALA A 85 -13.60 20.49 4.51
CA ALA A 85 -14.64 19.62 5.06
C ALA A 85 -15.45 19.18 3.84
N PRO A 86 -15.65 17.86 3.62
CA PRO A 86 -16.41 17.42 2.47
C PRO A 86 -17.66 18.27 2.48
N ALA A 87 -17.80 19.14 1.46
CA ALA A 87 -18.95 20.00 1.37
C ALA A 87 -20.12 19.05 1.54
N ALA A 88 -20.94 19.27 2.56
CA ALA A 88 -22.09 18.45 2.87
C ALA A 88 -23.12 18.63 1.75
N ASN A 89 -22.77 18.11 0.58
CA ASN A 89 -23.57 17.94 -0.59
C ASN A 89 -23.70 16.43 -0.70
N ASP A 90 -24.56 15.86 0.15
CA ASP A 90 -25.01 14.46 0.07
C ASP A 90 -25.47 14.10 -1.35
N ASP A 91 -25.85 15.11 -2.16
CA ASP A 91 -26.32 14.95 -3.53
C ASP A 91 -25.24 14.57 -4.56
N MET A 92 -23.94 14.65 -4.24
CA MET A 92 -22.86 14.18 -5.13
C MET A 92 -22.37 12.75 -4.83
N LEU A 93 -22.91 12.08 -3.80
CA LEU A 93 -22.68 10.66 -3.55
C LEU A 93 -23.56 9.75 -4.45
N ALA A 94 -24.50 10.34 -5.20
CA ALA A 94 -25.34 9.63 -6.15
C ALA A 94 -24.62 9.39 -7.49
N SER A 95 -23.62 8.49 -7.47
CA SER A 95 -23.34 7.46 -8.49
C SER A 95 -21.93 6.92 -8.29
N THR A 96 -21.61 6.43 -7.09
CA THR A 96 -20.45 5.56 -6.94
C THR A 96 -20.79 4.24 -7.64
N LYS A 97 -20.73 4.21 -8.99
CA LYS A 97 -20.68 2.97 -9.73
C LYS A 97 -19.60 2.14 -9.06
N ILE A 98 -19.97 0.98 -8.55
CA ILE A 98 -19.03 0.10 -7.87
C ILE A 98 -17.81 -0.06 -8.78
N PRO A 99 -16.59 0.08 -8.25
CA PRO A 99 -15.40 0.00 -9.07
C PRO A 99 -15.32 -1.36 -9.76
N VAL A 100 -14.89 -1.35 -11.02
CA VAL A 100 -14.63 -2.58 -11.78
C VAL A 100 -13.63 -3.41 -10.99
N SER A 101 -14.05 -4.60 -10.60
CA SER A 101 -13.28 -5.48 -9.75
C SER A 101 -12.52 -6.50 -10.59
N LYS A 102 -11.26 -6.76 -10.22
CA LYS A 102 -10.45 -7.80 -10.86
C LYS A 102 -10.74 -9.15 -10.23
N ASN A 103 -10.62 -10.19 -11.04
CA ASN A 103 -10.59 -11.57 -10.56
C ASN A 103 -9.26 -11.80 -9.82
N GLY A 104 -9.26 -12.60 -8.75
CA GLY A 104 -8.08 -12.73 -7.90
C GLY A 104 -8.29 -13.52 -6.61
N SER A 105 -7.40 -13.29 -5.65
CA SER A 105 -7.45 -13.94 -4.34
C SER A 105 -8.69 -13.50 -3.57
N ARG A 106 -9.47 -14.47 -3.07
CA ARG A 106 -10.67 -14.19 -2.28
C ARG A 106 -10.37 -13.35 -1.05
N GLU A 107 -9.33 -13.73 -0.31
CA GLU A 107 -8.99 -13.08 0.96
C GLU A 107 -8.68 -11.61 0.74
N ALA A 108 -7.83 -11.30 -0.25
CA ALA A 108 -7.45 -9.93 -0.57
C ALA A 108 -8.65 -9.10 -1.05
N LEU A 109 -9.49 -9.67 -1.92
CA LEU A 109 -10.67 -8.99 -2.46
C LEU A 109 -11.72 -8.72 -1.38
N VAL A 110 -12.03 -9.69 -0.53
CA VAL A 110 -13.00 -9.52 0.57
C VAL A 110 -12.50 -8.49 1.57
N GLN A 111 -11.21 -8.48 1.90
CA GLN A 111 -10.62 -7.45 2.77
C GLN A 111 -10.71 -6.06 2.14
N ALA A 112 -10.41 -5.94 0.86
CA ALA A 112 -10.49 -4.67 0.13
C ALA A 112 -11.94 -4.14 0.09
N PHE A 113 -12.92 -4.97 -0.28
CA PHE A 113 -14.32 -4.55 -0.32
C PHE A 113 -14.86 -4.19 1.06
N LYS A 114 -14.47 -4.94 2.10
CA LYS A 114 -14.82 -4.60 3.48
C LYS A 114 -14.26 -3.25 3.92
N ALA A 115 -13.00 -2.95 3.57
CA ALA A 115 -12.38 -1.66 3.86
C ALA A 115 -13.06 -0.49 3.13
N LEU A 116 -13.60 -0.76 1.93
CA LEU A 116 -14.33 0.20 1.10
C LEU A 116 -15.83 0.28 1.40
N GLY A 117 -16.36 -0.57 2.30
CA GLY A 117 -17.80 -0.63 2.60
C GLY A 117 -18.66 -1.16 1.45
N ILE A 118 -18.09 -1.92 0.51
CA ILE A 118 -18.79 -2.45 -0.66
C ILE A 118 -19.41 -3.82 -0.31
N PRO A 119 -20.73 -4.02 -0.47
CA PRO A 119 -21.37 -5.32 -0.24
C PRO A 119 -20.87 -6.38 -1.23
N THR A 120 -20.58 -7.58 -0.73
CA THR A 120 -20.20 -8.74 -1.56
C THR A 120 -21.23 -9.84 -1.45
N ASP A 121 -21.72 -10.36 -2.57
CA ASP A 121 -22.64 -11.51 -2.62
C ASP A 121 -21.93 -12.77 -3.15
N GLY A 122 -22.15 -13.93 -2.52
CA GLY A 122 -21.50 -15.19 -2.86
C GLY A 122 -20.75 -15.82 -1.68
N GLN A 123 -21.29 -16.93 -1.14
CA GLN A 123 -20.62 -17.76 -0.14
C GLN A 123 -19.76 -18.82 -0.83
N THR A 124 -18.49 -18.52 -1.07
CA THR A 124 -17.53 -19.47 -1.64
C THR A 124 -16.45 -19.84 -0.63
N GLN A 125 -16.03 -21.11 -0.61
CA GLN A 125 -14.86 -21.60 0.12
C GLN A 125 -13.58 -21.65 -0.73
N ALA A 126 -13.67 -21.35 -2.04
CA ALA A 126 -12.52 -21.38 -2.92
C ALA A 126 -11.50 -20.27 -2.60
N SER A 127 -10.21 -20.56 -2.80
CA SER A 127 -9.12 -19.58 -2.62
C SER A 127 -9.05 -18.56 -3.75
N TRP A 128 -9.46 -18.96 -4.96
CA TRP A 128 -9.48 -18.13 -6.17
C TRP A 128 -10.90 -17.87 -6.62
N VAL A 129 -11.21 -16.62 -6.92
CA VAL A 129 -12.58 -16.19 -7.25
C VAL A 129 -12.59 -15.28 -8.47
N SER A 130 -13.70 -15.35 -9.20
CA SER A 130 -14.08 -14.35 -10.19
C SER A 130 -15.05 -13.36 -9.57
N THR A 131 -14.91 -12.10 -9.93
CA THR A 131 -15.76 -11.01 -9.47
C THR A 131 -16.54 -10.43 -10.64
N SER A 132 -17.84 -10.23 -10.44
CA SER A 132 -18.69 -9.48 -11.36
C SER A 132 -19.29 -8.29 -10.62
N THR A 133 -18.88 -7.08 -11.04
CA THR A 133 -19.40 -5.82 -10.51
C THR A 133 -20.85 -5.64 -10.97
N GLN A 134 -21.78 -5.52 -10.02
CA GLN A 134 -23.17 -5.10 -10.24
C GLN A 134 -23.35 -3.64 -9.81
N ASP A 135 -24.56 -3.11 -9.94
CA ASP A 135 -24.85 -1.70 -9.63
C ASP A 135 -24.72 -1.38 -8.12
N ASP A 136 -24.99 -2.36 -7.25
CA ASP A 136 -25.09 -2.20 -5.78
C ASP A 136 -24.27 -3.21 -4.96
N HIS A 137 -23.74 -4.27 -5.57
CA HIS A 137 -22.84 -5.23 -4.92
C HIS A 137 -21.79 -5.81 -5.89
N VAL A 138 -20.78 -6.48 -5.33
CA VAL A 138 -19.85 -7.33 -6.12
C VAL A 138 -20.22 -8.79 -5.92
N LYS A 139 -20.58 -9.48 -7.00
CA LYS A 139 -20.80 -10.92 -6.98
C LYS A 139 -19.46 -11.65 -7.04
N ILE A 140 -19.21 -12.55 -6.10
CA ILE A 140 -18.02 -13.40 -6.01
C ILE A 140 -18.43 -14.83 -6.36
N SER A 141 -17.67 -15.49 -7.24
CA SER A 141 -17.94 -16.86 -7.67
C SER A 141 -16.66 -17.68 -7.78
N ASP A 142 -16.75 -18.97 -7.49
CA ASP A 142 -15.62 -19.92 -7.51
C ASP A 142 -14.92 -19.93 -8.86
N LYS A 143 -13.60 -19.86 -8.85
CA LYS A 143 -12.79 -20.18 -10.01
C LYS A 143 -12.42 -21.67 -9.96
N ASN A 144 -13.02 -22.49 -10.81
CA ASN A 144 -12.71 -23.92 -10.88
C ASN A 144 -11.39 -24.14 -11.62
N LEU A 145 -10.30 -24.34 -10.87
CA LEU A 145 -8.98 -24.65 -11.41
C LEU A 145 -8.82 -26.17 -11.50
N GLN A 146 -9.09 -26.73 -12.68
CA GLN A 146 -8.88 -28.16 -12.93
C GLN A 146 -7.43 -28.43 -13.33
N ASN A 147 -6.81 -29.41 -12.67
CA ASN A 147 -5.40 -29.72 -12.86
C ASN A 147 -5.16 -30.33 -14.26
N GLY A 148 -4.17 -29.83 -15.00
CA GLY A 148 -3.86 -30.28 -16.36
C GLY A 148 -4.70 -29.66 -17.48
N LEU A 149 -5.58 -28.70 -17.16
CA LEU A 149 -6.28 -27.87 -18.13
C LEU A 149 -5.83 -26.41 -18.03
N VAL A 150 -5.74 -25.73 -19.17
CA VAL A 150 -5.30 -24.33 -19.26
C VAL A 150 -6.27 -23.44 -18.47
N PRO A 151 -5.80 -22.73 -17.43
CA PRO A 151 -6.63 -21.80 -16.67
C PRO A 151 -7.11 -20.59 -17.50
N ASP A 152 -8.28 -20.04 -17.20
CA ASP A 152 -8.74 -18.76 -17.78
C ASP A 152 -8.29 -17.59 -16.90
N GLU A 153 -7.27 -16.86 -17.33
CA GLU A 153 -6.68 -15.76 -16.55
C GLU A 153 -7.17 -14.38 -16.99
N ARG A 154 -8.09 -14.31 -17.95
CA ARG A 154 -8.63 -13.04 -18.42
C ARG A 154 -9.34 -12.30 -17.29
N GLY A 155 -9.08 -10.99 -17.19
CA GLY A 155 -9.61 -10.15 -16.11
C GLY A 155 -8.84 -10.23 -14.78
N MET A 156 -7.76 -11.02 -14.70
CA MET A 156 -6.91 -11.09 -13.52
C MET A 156 -5.78 -10.07 -13.55
N GLY A 157 -5.36 -9.63 -12.36
CA GLY A 157 -4.11 -8.86 -12.21
C GLY A 157 -2.90 -9.72 -12.53
N LEU A 158 -1.82 -9.09 -13.00
CA LEU A 158 -0.59 -9.79 -13.41
C LEU A 158 -0.08 -10.77 -12.34
N GLN A 159 0.00 -10.32 -11.08
CA GLN A 159 0.57 -11.12 -10.00
C GLN A 159 -0.23 -12.40 -9.75
N ASP A 160 -1.56 -12.28 -9.73
CA ASP A 160 -2.46 -13.41 -9.51
C ASP A 160 -2.47 -14.37 -10.72
N ALA A 161 -2.50 -13.82 -11.94
CA ALA A 161 -2.43 -14.61 -13.17
C ALA A 161 -1.11 -15.38 -13.28
N LEU A 162 0.01 -14.73 -12.97
CA LEU A 162 1.33 -15.35 -12.99
C LEU A 162 1.40 -16.50 -11.98
N PHE A 163 0.92 -16.27 -10.76
CA PHE A 163 0.88 -17.29 -9.71
C PHE A 163 0.09 -18.54 -10.15
N ILE A 164 -1.09 -18.36 -10.75
CA ILE A 164 -1.92 -19.50 -11.18
C ILE A 164 -1.24 -20.25 -12.33
N LEU A 165 -0.73 -19.54 -13.34
CA LEU A 165 -0.13 -20.16 -14.51
C LEU A 165 1.17 -20.91 -14.16
N GLU A 166 2.05 -20.33 -13.35
CA GLU A 166 3.29 -20.99 -12.95
C GLU A 166 3.04 -22.21 -12.06
N ASN A 167 2.10 -22.11 -11.11
CA ASN A 167 1.74 -23.25 -10.26
C ASN A 167 1.01 -24.36 -11.02
N SER A 168 0.33 -24.02 -12.13
CA SER A 168 -0.19 -25.01 -13.06
C SER A 168 0.93 -25.71 -13.86
N GLY A 169 2.15 -25.17 -13.85
CA GLY A 169 3.31 -25.73 -14.54
C GLY A 169 3.50 -25.20 -15.96
N LEU A 170 2.90 -24.06 -16.31
CA LEU A 170 3.14 -23.33 -17.55
C LEU A 170 4.29 -22.34 -17.38
N LYS A 171 5.02 -22.05 -18.47
CA LYS A 171 6.00 -20.96 -18.53
C LYS A 171 5.31 -19.72 -19.10
N VAL A 172 5.40 -18.59 -18.40
CA VAL A 172 4.64 -17.39 -18.77
C VAL A 172 5.52 -16.37 -19.48
N GLU A 173 5.12 -15.95 -20.69
CA GLU A 173 5.65 -14.78 -21.38
C GLU A 173 4.66 -13.61 -21.24
N ILE A 174 5.16 -12.47 -20.76
CA ILE A 174 4.34 -11.31 -20.39
C ILE A 174 4.56 -10.17 -21.38
N ASN A 175 3.48 -9.56 -21.87
CA ASN A 175 3.53 -8.32 -22.63
C ASN A 175 2.55 -7.28 -22.08
N GLY A 176 3.06 -6.11 -21.67
CA GLY A 176 2.27 -5.01 -21.09
C GLY A 176 2.21 -5.03 -19.57
N TYR A 177 1.31 -4.22 -19.00
CA TYR A 177 1.07 -4.09 -17.56
C TYR A 177 -0.43 -3.98 -17.29
N GLY A 178 -0.85 -4.23 -16.05
CA GLY A 178 -2.26 -4.08 -15.64
C GLY A 178 -3.01 -5.41 -15.54
N THR A 179 -4.02 -5.58 -16.39
CA THR A 179 -4.96 -6.72 -16.32
C THR A 179 -4.87 -7.58 -17.57
N VAL A 180 -4.93 -8.90 -17.43
CA VAL A 180 -4.87 -9.83 -18.58
C VAL A 180 -6.08 -9.64 -19.49
N LYS A 181 -5.84 -9.28 -20.75
CA LYS A 181 -6.86 -9.16 -21.79
C LYS A 181 -6.97 -10.40 -22.64
N SER A 182 -5.85 -11.02 -22.97
CA SER A 182 -5.80 -12.22 -23.78
C SER A 182 -4.65 -13.13 -23.37
N GLN A 183 -4.80 -14.40 -23.73
CA GLN A 183 -3.83 -15.46 -23.51
C GLN A 183 -3.71 -16.30 -24.79
N SER A 184 -2.52 -16.85 -25.06
CA SER A 184 -2.25 -17.62 -26.28
C SER A 184 -2.83 -19.02 -26.27
N LEU A 185 -3.04 -19.61 -25.10
CA LEU A 185 -3.60 -20.96 -24.94
C LEU A 185 -5.09 -20.87 -24.60
N THR A 186 -5.91 -21.66 -25.29
CA THR A 186 -7.35 -21.70 -25.09
C THR A 186 -7.69 -22.21 -23.68
N PRO A 187 -8.47 -21.47 -22.88
CA PRO A 187 -8.93 -21.95 -21.58
C PRO A 187 -9.63 -23.31 -21.67
N GLY A 188 -9.37 -24.20 -20.71
CA GLY A 188 -9.91 -25.56 -20.69
C GLY A 188 -9.25 -26.53 -21.66
N GLY A 189 -8.30 -26.08 -22.49
CA GLY A 189 -7.48 -26.96 -23.32
C GLY A 189 -6.49 -27.77 -22.48
N ARG A 190 -6.04 -28.94 -22.96
CA ARG A 190 -4.94 -29.68 -22.32
C ARG A 190 -3.59 -29.04 -22.64
N TYR A 191 -2.67 -29.07 -21.69
CA TYR A 191 -1.29 -28.62 -21.87
C TYR A 191 -0.32 -29.59 -21.20
N ASP A 192 0.91 -29.60 -21.67
CA ASP A 192 2.02 -30.29 -21.05
C ASP A 192 2.81 -29.35 -20.14
N ARG A 193 3.34 -29.87 -19.03
CA ARG A 193 4.20 -29.09 -18.13
C ARG A 193 5.38 -28.50 -18.91
N GLY A 194 5.59 -27.20 -18.72
CA GLY A 194 6.63 -26.43 -19.40
C GLY A 194 6.19 -25.81 -20.73
N ASN A 195 4.94 -26.02 -21.19
CA ASN A 195 4.39 -25.26 -22.30
C ASN A 195 4.42 -23.76 -22.02
N VAL A 196 4.71 -22.98 -23.05
CA VAL A 196 4.78 -21.52 -22.96
C VAL A 196 3.39 -20.95 -23.23
N ILE A 197 2.90 -20.12 -22.31
CA ILE A 197 1.70 -19.31 -22.48
C ILE A 197 2.09 -17.84 -22.54
N LYS A 198 1.60 -17.13 -23.56
CA LYS A 198 1.80 -15.69 -23.71
C LYS A 198 0.55 -14.96 -23.24
N ILE A 199 0.72 -13.99 -22.36
CA ILE A 199 -0.38 -13.15 -21.85
C ILE A 199 -0.16 -11.70 -22.25
N GLN A 200 -1.22 -11.07 -22.76
CA GLN A 200 -1.23 -9.64 -23.11
C GLN A 200 -2.02 -8.87 -22.05
N LEU A 201 -1.42 -7.82 -21.53
CA LEU A 201 -2.00 -6.95 -20.52
C LEU A 201 -2.26 -5.54 -21.04
N SER A 202 -3.27 -4.90 -20.46
CA SER A 202 -3.59 -3.47 -20.61
C SER A 202 -4.14 -2.89 -19.31
#